data_AF-A0A0C2E1H3-F1
#
_entry.id   AF-A0A0C2E1H3-F1
#
_cell.length_a   1.000
_cell.length_b   1.000
_cell.length_c   1.000
_cell.angle_alpha   90.00
_cell.angle_beta   90.00
_cell.angle_gamma   90.00
#
_symmetry.space_group_name_H-M   'P 1'
#
loop_
_entity.id
_entity.type
_entity.pdbx_description
1 polymer ?
#
loop_
_entity_poly.entity_id
_entity_poly.type
_entity_poly.pdbx_seq_one_letter_code
_entity_poly.pdbx_strand_id
1 'polypeptide(L)' 'MGAEAKLYLSQHSIPQLFEGLMTGLIYNRPKEPLKFLETAIAQIRANPEEELSWDMFIDKEKLEVPQTRAPFPMNREA' A
#
# COMPACT_ATOMS: atom_id res chain seq x y z
N MET A 1 -9.20 29.51 9.79
CA MET A 1 -8.24 28.44 10.14
C MET A 1 -8.62 27.06 9.59
N GLY A 2 -9.86 26.59 9.66
CA GLY A 2 -10.20 25.23 9.20
C GLY A 2 -10.26 25.01 7.67
N ALA A 3 -10.57 26.04 6.88
CA ALA A 3 -10.74 25.90 5.43
C ALA A 3 -9.39 25.74 4.68
N GLU A 4 -8.37 26.52 5.07
CA GLU A 4 -7.02 26.44 4.48
C GLU A 4 -6.37 25.09 4.74
N ALA A 5 -6.51 24.55 5.97
CA ALA A 5 -5.99 23.23 6.30
C ALA A 5 -6.64 22.12 5.46
N LYS A 6 -7.97 22.18 5.27
CA LYS A 6 -8.69 21.22 4.42
C LYS A 6 -8.27 21.32 2.95
N LEU A 7 -8.07 22.55 2.45
CA LEU A 7 -7.59 22.77 1.09
C LEU A 7 -6.20 22.17 0.90
N TYR A 8 -5.28 22.43 1.84
CA TYR A 8 -3.93 21.89 1.80
C TYR A 8 -3.91 20.35 1.79
N LEU A 9 -4.71 19.72 2.65
CA LEU A 9 -4.84 18.26 2.68
C LEU A 9 -5.32 17.70 1.34
N SER A 10 -6.30 18.35 0.71
CA SER A 10 -6.85 17.90 -0.57
C SER A 10 -5.92 18.16 -1.75
N GLN A 11 -5.24 19.31 -1.79
CA GLN A 11 -4.35 19.69 -2.89
C GLN A 11 -3.09 18.82 -2.94
N HIS A 12 -2.62 18.39 -1.78
CA HIS A 12 -1.41 17.57 -1.65
C HIS A 12 -1.71 16.09 -1.44
N SER A 13 -2.97 15.67 -1.53
CA SER A 13 -3.41 14.28 -1.31
C SER A 13 -2.81 13.65 -0.05
N ILE A 14 -2.68 14.45 1.02
CA ILE A 14 -1.99 14.04 2.26
C ILE A 14 -2.65 12.81 2.89
N PRO A 15 -3.99 12.72 3.00
CA PRO A 15 -4.63 11.52 3.54
C PRO A 15 -4.23 10.25 2.78
N GLN A 16 -4.28 10.28 1.44
CA GLN A 16 -3.94 9.15 0.58
C GLN A 16 -2.45 8.78 0.67
N LEU A 17 -1.57 9.78 0.71
CA LEU A 17 -0.13 9.57 0.89
C LEU A 17 0.16 8.80 2.19
N PHE A 18 -0.39 9.27 3.31
CA PHE A 18 -0.17 8.60 4.59
C PHE A 18 -0.87 7.25 4.68
N GLU A 19 -2.05 7.09 4.07
CA GLU A 19 -2.75 5.80 3.99
C GLU A 19 -1.91 4.75 3.25
N GLY A 20 -1.33 5.09 2.10
CA GLY A 20 -0.45 4.19 1.34
C GLY A 20 0.81 3.81 2.13
N LEU A 21 1.48 4.79 2.75
CA LEU A 21 2.67 4.55 3.57
C LEU A 21 2.35 3.65 4.79
N MET A 22 1.26 3.92 5.50
CA MET A 22 0.83 3.11 6.64
C MET A 22 0.47 1.68 6.22
N THR A 23 -0.26 1.54 5.11
CA THR A 23 -0.65 0.23 4.57
C THR A 23 0.59 -0.59 4.21
N GLY A 24 1.54 0.00 3.48
CA GLY A 24 2.81 -0.64 3.14
C GLY A 24 3.61 -1.05 4.37
N LEU A 25 3.64 -0.22 5.41
CA LEU A 25 4.35 -0.50 6.67
C LEU A 25 3.73 -1.68 7.43
N ILE A 26 2.40 -1.68 7.60
CA ILE A 26 1.66 -2.72 8.34
C ILE A 26 1.71 -4.05 7.61
N TYR A 27 1.62 -4.02 6.28
CA TYR A 27 1.64 -5.21 5.44
C TYR A 27 3.03 -5.86 5.42
N ASN A 28 4.07 -5.09 5.10
CA ASN A 28 5.42 -5.63 4.92
C ASN A 28 6.13 -5.95 6.23
N ARG A 29 5.73 -5.32 7.35
CA ARG A 29 6.36 -5.44 8.68
C ARG A 29 7.89 -5.47 8.61
N PRO A 30 8.52 -4.47 7.97
CA PRO A 30 9.96 -4.46 7.77
C PRO A 30 10.69 -4.45 9.11
N LYS A 31 11.88 -5.07 9.16
CA LYS A 31 12.75 -5.03 10.35
C LYS A 31 13.23 -3.62 10.68
N GLU A 32 13.34 -2.75 9.67
CA GLU A 32 13.74 -1.35 9.78
C GLU A 32 12.62 -0.43 9.21
N PRO A 33 11.59 -0.09 10.01
CA PRO A 33 10.42 0.68 9.55
C PRO A 33 10.74 2.05 8.97
N LEU A 34 11.68 2.78 9.58
CA LEU A 34 12.06 4.12 9.13
C LEU A 34 12.75 4.09 7.76
N LYS A 35 13.65 3.15 7.55
CA LYS A 35 14.36 2.96 6.28
C LYS A 35 13.42 2.58 5.14
N PHE A 36 12.38 1.79 5.44
CA PHE A 36 11.32 1.49 4.48
C PHE A 36 10.59 2.78 4.06
N LEU A 37 10.19 3.62 5.01
CA LEU A 37 9.51 4.88 4.72
C LEU A 37 10.39 5.85 3.92
N GLU A 38 11.68 5.97 4.26
CA GLU A 38 12.64 6.77 3.49
C GLU A 38 12.71 6.32 2.03
N THR A 39 12.76 5.00 1.81
CA THR A 39 12.82 4.41 0.47
C THR A 39 11.51 4.66 -0.29
N ALA A 40 10.36 4.48 0.36
CA ALA A 40 9.05 4.73 -0.22
C ALA A 40 8.90 6.20 -0.66
N ILE A 41 9.29 7.15 0.19
CA ILE A 41 9.29 8.59 -0.13
C ILE A 41 10.25 8.89 -1.30
N ALA A 42 11.43 8.26 -1.33
CA ALA A 42 12.38 8.44 -2.42
C ALA A 42 11.83 7.95 -3.77
N GLN A 43 11.09 6.84 -3.79
CA GLN A 43 10.44 6.31 -4.99
C GLN A 43 9.34 7.25 -5.51
N ILE A 44 8.47 7.76 -4.63
CA ILE A 44 7.43 8.74 -5.00
C ILE A 44 8.06 9.98 -5.65
N ARG A 45 9.15 10.47 -5.07
CA ARG A 45 9.87 11.64 -5.61
C ARG A 45 10.51 11.38 -6.96
N ALA A 46 10.90 10.13 -7.25
CA ALA A 46 11.47 9.75 -8.54
C ALA A 46 10.42 9.71 -9.65
N ASN A 47 9.14 9.45 -9.32
CA ASN A 47 8.04 9.27 -10.26
C ASN A 47 6.91 10.31 -10.02
N PRO A 48 7.13 11.60 -10.31
CA PRO A 48 6.16 12.66 -10.00
C PRO A 48 4.85 12.60 -10.80
N GLU A 49 4.82 11.88 -11.93
CA GLU A 49 3.61 11.72 -12.76
C GLU A 49 2.78 10.49 -12.41
N GLU A 50 3.29 9.62 -11.54
CA GLU A 50 2.62 8.38 -11.17
C GLU A 50 1.63 8.68 -10.02
N GLU A 51 0.36 8.34 -10.23
CA GLU A 51 -0.68 8.58 -9.23
C GLU A 51 -0.42 7.70 -8.00
N LEU A 52 -0.32 8.32 -6.82
CA LEU A 52 -0.05 7.64 -5.55
C LEU A 52 -1.04 6.51 -5.30
N SER A 53 -0.62 5.28 -5.52
CA SER A 53 -1.41 4.08 -5.25
C SER A 53 -0.80 3.24 -4.15
N TRP A 54 -1.67 2.71 -3.30
CA TRP A 54 -1.37 1.79 -2.20
C TRP A 54 -0.56 0.55 -2.62
N ASP A 55 -0.64 0.12 -3.89
CA ASP A 55 0.07 -1.03 -4.42
C ASP A 55 1.50 -0.73 -4.90
N MET A 56 1.93 0.54 -4.94
CA MET A 56 3.29 0.92 -5.33
C MET A 56 4.38 0.37 -4.39
N PHE A 57 4.04 0.17 -3.11
CA PHE A 57 4.98 -0.28 -2.07
C PHE A 57 4.79 -1.76 -1.69
N ILE A 58 3.97 -2.49 -2.45
CA ILE A 58 3.76 -3.91 -2.23
C ILE A 58 4.63 -4.67 -3.22
N ASP A 59 5.54 -5.51 -2.70
CA ASP A 59 6.22 -6.51 -3.53
C ASP A 59 5.16 -7.37 -4.23
N LYS A 60 4.97 -7.17 -5.54
CA LYS A 60 4.01 -7.95 -6.33
C LYS A 60 4.36 -9.45 -6.34
N GLU A 61 5.63 -9.78 -6.09
CA GLU A 61 6.11 -11.16 -5.89
C GLU A 61 5.60 -11.80 -4.57
N LYS A 62 5.24 -11.01 -3.55
CA LYS A 62 4.59 -11.52 -2.32
C LYS A 62 3.08 -11.63 -2.43
N LEU A 63 2.48 -11.01 -3.46
CA LEU A 63 1.05 -11.14 -3.77
C LEU A 63 0.73 -12.41 -4.57
N GLU A 64 1.74 -13.19 -4.97
CA GLU A 64 1.55 -14.58 -5.40
C GLU A 64 1.11 -15.44 -4.22
N VAL A 65 -0.17 -15.33 -3.88
CA VAL A 65 -0.89 -16.39 -3.21
C VAL A 65 -0.79 -17.60 -4.15
N PRO A 66 -0.28 -18.76 -3.71
CA PRO A 66 -0.30 -19.95 -4.54
C PRO A 66 -1.73 -20.18 -5.02
N GLN A 67 -1.91 -20.15 -6.35
CA GLN A 67 -3.15 -20.55 -6.99
C GLN A 67 -3.32 -22.06 -6.80
N THR A 68 -3.78 -22.48 -5.62
CA THR A 68 -4.28 -23.84 -5.40
C THR A 68 -5.28 -23.84 -4.25
N ARG A 69 -6.34 -23.03 -4.35
CA ARG A 69 -7.63 -23.50 -3.83
C ARG A 69 -8.20 -24.46 -4.85
N ALA A 70 -7.75 -25.71 -4.80
CA ALA A 70 -8.54 -26.80 -5.37
C ALA A 70 -9.96 -26.69 -4.76
N PRO A 71 -11.04 -26.77 -5.55
CA PRO A 71 -12.38 -26.83 -4.98
C PRO A 71 -12.40 -28.03 -4.02
N PHE A 72 -12.77 -27.78 -2.77
CA PHE A 72 -13.00 -28.83 -1.78
C PHE A 72 -13.87 -29.91 -2.43
N PRO A 73 -13.48 -31.21 -2.41
CA PRO A 73 -14.39 -32.25 -2.81
C PRO A 73 -15.56 -32.22 -1.84
N MET A 74 -16.73 -31.80 -2.34
CA MET A 74 -17.99 -31.91 -1.63
C MET A 74 -18.31 -33.39 -1.54
N ASN A 75 -17.89 -34.03 -0.46
CA ASN A 75 -18.30 -35.38 -0.11
C ASN A 75 -19.82 -35.34 0.10
N ARG A 76 -20.58 -35.73 -0.92
CA ARG A 76 -21.95 -36.20 -0.75
C ARG A 76 -21.83 -37.65 -0.29
N GLU A 77 -21.89 -37.84 1.02
CA GLU A 77 -22.22 -39.13 1.60
C GLU A 77 -23.61 -39.56 1.09
N ALA A 78 -23.69 -40.83 0.72
CA ALA A 78 -24.83 -41.50 0.11
C ALA A 78 -25.94 -41.83 1.12
#